data_AF-A0A1Q7JQE3-F1
#
_entry.id   AF-A0A1Q7JQE3-F1
#
_cell.length_a   1.000
_cell.length_b   1.000
_cell.length_c   1.000
_cell.angle_alpha   90.00
_cell.angle_beta   90.00
_cell.angle_gamma   90.00
#
_symmetry.space_group_name_H-M   'P 1'
#
loop_
_entity.id
_entity.type
_entity.pdbx_description
1 polymer ?
#
loop_
_entity_poly.entity_id
_entity_poly.type
_entity_poly.pdbx_seq_one_letter_code
_entity_poly.pdbx_strand_id
1 'polypeptide(L)'
;MRECVPIIVLALVAIGGLTWAILALRGSLARERRLARVDDVTGVRNARAFHEAAGAEIERARRYQHPFSVAAVDLGSRVGDDLVRSAATVLRGVLRATDVVARLGRDEFIALLPETTAASARIVLDKLRVGLADLRMPDGRPATPSIGGVTFLNPPHAVEEIVRATDERIAEAKGTGLPSHVTWNGGV
;
A
#
# COMPACT_ATOMS: atom_id res chain seq x y z
N MET A 1 10.89 -58.66 -9.57
CA MET A 1 11.35 -57.34 -10.04
C MET A 1 10.53 -56.77 -11.21
N ARG A 2 9.96 -57.59 -12.13
CA ARG A 2 9.11 -57.10 -13.23
C ARG A 2 7.69 -56.66 -12.81
N GLU A 3 7.16 -57.18 -11.71
CA GLU A 3 5.81 -56.87 -11.21
C GLU A 3 5.68 -55.48 -10.57
N CYS A 4 6.79 -54.88 -10.12
CA CYS A 4 6.76 -53.55 -9.51
C CYS A 4 6.78 -52.40 -10.54
N VAL A 5 7.23 -52.67 -11.77
CA VAL A 5 7.35 -51.68 -12.85
C VAL A 5 6.02 -50.99 -13.17
N PRO A 6 4.88 -51.68 -13.37
CA PRO A 6 3.61 -51.01 -13.67
C PRO A 6 3.13 -50.12 -12.52
N ILE A 7 3.36 -50.51 -11.27
CA ILE A 7 3.00 -49.72 -10.09
C ILE A 7 3.81 -48.44 -10.03
N ILE A 8 5.11 -48.51 -10.31
CA ILE A 8 6.00 -47.34 -10.33
C ILE A 8 5.59 -46.38 -11.46
N VAL A 9 5.24 -46.89 -12.64
CA VAL A 9 4.79 -46.07 -13.77
C VAL A 9 3.47 -45.34 -13.45
N LEU A 10 2.49 -46.05 -12.88
CA LEU A 10 1.23 -45.45 -12.43
C LEU A 10 1.45 -44.36 -11.38
N ALA A 11 2.34 -44.60 -10.41
CA ALA A 11 2.68 -43.63 -9.38
C ALA A 11 3.32 -42.36 -9.98
N LEU A 12 4.26 -42.50 -10.94
CA LEU A 12 4.90 -41.35 -11.59
C LEU A 12 3.92 -40.52 -12.42
N VAL A 13 3.00 -41.17 -13.15
CA VAL A 13 1.94 -40.47 -13.90
C VAL A 13 1.01 -39.70 -12.96
N ALA A 14 0.61 -40.33 -11.83
CA ALA A 14 -0.22 -39.68 -10.83
C ALA A 14 0.48 -38.47 -10.19
N ILE A 15 1.77 -38.59 -9.83
CA ILE A 15 2.57 -37.49 -9.28
C ILE A 15 2.73 -36.36 -10.31
N GLY A 16 2.99 -36.70 -11.58
CA GLY A 16 3.08 -35.72 -12.66
C GLY A 16 1.78 -34.95 -12.87
N GLY A 17 0.65 -35.66 -12.89
CA GLY A 17 -0.68 -35.06 -12.98
C GLY A 17 -1.01 -34.16 -11.79
N LEU A 18 -0.71 -34.60 -10.57
CA LEU A 18 -0.91 -33.81 -9.35
C LEU A 18 -0.03 -32.56 -9.33
N THR A 19 1.24 -32.68 -9.72
CA THR A 19 2.18 -31.54 -9.79
C THR A 19 1.70 -30.52 -10.81
N TRP A 20 1.28 -30.97 -12.00
CA TRP A 20 0.71 -30.09 -13.03
C TRP A 20 -0.55 -29.38 -12.52
N ALA A 21 -1.47 -30.09 -11.87
CA ALA A 21 -2.68 -29.52 -11.29
C ALA A 21 -2.38 -28.44 -10.22
N ILE A 22 -1.42 -28.70 -9.34
CA ILE A 22 -0.97 -27.72 -8.33
C ILE A 22 -0.38 -26.47 -9.00
N LEU A 23 0.46 -26.65 -10.04
CA LEU A 23 1.05 -25.54 -10.78
C LEU A 23 0.00 -24.73 -11.54
N ALA A 24 -0.95 -25.38 -12.20
CA ALA A 24 -2.05 -24.74 -12.90
C ALA A 24 -2.95 -23.93 -11.94
N LEU A 25 -3.30 -24.50 -10.79
CA LEU A 25 -4.10 -23.83 -9.77
C LEU A 25 -3.38 -22.61 -9.19
N ARG A 26 -2.08 -22.74 -8.89
CA ARG A 26 -1.24 -21.61 -8.47
C ARG A 26 -1.20 -20.51 -9.51
N GLY A 27 -1.13 -20.86 -10.79
CA GLY A 27 -1.18 -19.90 -11.89
C GLY A 27 -2.51 -19.13 -11.94
N SER A 28 -3.64 -19.82 -11.76
CA SER A 28 -4.97 -19.20 -11.73
C SER A 28 -5.15 -18.26 -10.54
N LEU A 29 -4.79 -18.73 -9.33
CA LEU A 29 -4.82 -17.90 -8.11
C LEU A 29 -3.89 -16.68 -8.23
N ALA A 30 -2.71 -16.85 -8.79
CA ALA A 30 -1.81 -15.73 -9.05
C ALA A 30 -2.43 -14.74 -10.03
N ARG A 31 -3.15 -15.21 -11.07
CA ARG A 31 -3.86 -14.37 -12.05
C ARG A 31 -5.02 -13.60 -11.40
N GLU A 32 -5.81 -14.26 -10.58
CA GLU A 32 -6.94 -13.68 -9.85
C GLU A 32 -6.45 -12.63 -8.85
N ARG A 33 -5.43 -12.96 -8.04
CA ARG A 33 -4.74 -11.98 -7.18
C ARG A 33 -4.13 -10.84 -7.97
N ARG A 34 -3.67 -11.09 -9.21
CA ARG A 34 -3.21 -10.05 -10.13
C ARG A 34 -4.38 -9.13 -10.48
N LEU A 35 -5.57 -9.64 -10.74
CA LEU A 35 -6.74 -8.82 -11.08
C LEU A 35 -7.40 -8.15 -9.88
N ALA A 36 -7.19 -8.68 -8.67
CA ALA A 36 -7.69 -8.08 -7.45
C ALA A 36 -7.16 -6.64 -7.31
N ARG A 37 -8.06 -5.73 -6.94
CA ARG A 37 -7.79 -4.31 -6.66
C ARG A 37 -7.81 -3.99 -5.17
N VAL A 38 -8.09 -5.00 -4.35
CA VAL A 38 -8.35 -4.91 -2.92
C VAL A 38 -7.34 -5.80 -2.20
N ASP A 39 -6.90 -5.36 -1.02
CA ASP A 39 -6.07 -6.14 -0.11
C ASP A 39 -6.97 -7.04 0.76
N ASP A 40 -6.68 -8.35 0.77
CA ASP A 40 -7.54 -9.36 1.41
C ASP A 40 -7.61 -9.23 2.94
N VAL A 41 -6.60 -8.63 3.57
CA VAL A 41 -6.53 -8.50 5.04
C VAL A 41 -7.31 -7.28 5.52
N THR A 42 -7.14 -6.16 4.83
CA THR A 42 -7.66 -4.85 5.26
C THR A 42 -8.92 -4.42 4.53
N GLY A 43 -9.18 -5.01 3.37
CA GLY A 43 -10.23 -4.60 2.44
C GLY A 43 -9.98 -3.24 1.78
N VAL A 44 -8.88 -2.53 2.05
CA VAL A 44 -8.52 -1.29 1.31
C VAL A 44 -7.98 -1.63 -0.07
N ARG A 45 -7.70 -0.63 -0.90
CA ARG A 45 -7.09 -0.89 -2.21
C ARG A 45 -5.70 -1.51 -2.03
N ASN A 46 -5.23 -2.25 -3.02
CA ASN A 46 -3.85 -2.75 -3.03
C ASN A 46 -2.93 -1.83 -3.84
N ALA A 47 -1.63 -2.14 -3.82
CA ALA A 47 -0.60 -1.39 -4.54
C ALA A 47 -0.93 -1.16 -6.02
N ARG A 48 -1.52 -2.15 -6.70
CA ARG A 48 -1.93 -2.03 -8.11
C ARG A 48 -3.00 -0.96 -8.29
N ALA A 49 -4.05 -1.01 -7.48
CA ALA A 49 -5.13 -0.06 -7.59
C ALA A 49 -4.72 1.36 -7.16
N PHE A 50 -3.69 1.51 -6.30
CA PHE A 50 -3.03 2.79 -6.08
C PHE A 50 -2.31 3.27 -7.34
N HIS A 51 -1.49 2.42 -7.96
CA HIS A 51 -0.71 2.78 -9.15
C HIS A 51 -1.60 3.29 -10.28
N GLU A 52 -2.71 2.59 -10.55
CA GLU A 52 -3.71 3.03 -11.52
C GLU A 52 -4.36 4.37 -11.15
N ALA A 53 -4.73 4.56 -9.88
CA ALA A 53 -5.35 5.81 -9.43
C ALA A 53 -4.39 7.00 -9.46
N ALA A 54 -3.14 6.79 -9.03
CA ALA A 54 -2.09 7.79 -9.07
C ALA A 54 -1.72 8.16 -10.52
N GLY A 55 -1.62 7.19 -11.42
CA GLY A 55 -1.41 7.44 -12.85
C GLY A 55 -2.53 8.30 -13.45
N ALA A 56 -3.79 7.99 -13.12
CA ALA A 56 -4.92 8.81 -13.56
C ALA A 56 -4.89 10.23 -12.98
N GLU A 57 -4.48 10.39 -11.72
CA GLU A 57 -4.38 11.71 -11.07
C GLU A 57 -3.22 12.55 -11.62
N ILE A 58 -2.09 11.92 -11.98
CA ILE A 58 -1.00 12.61 -12.68
C ILE A 58 -1.51 13.23 -13.99
N GLU A 59 -2.25 12.47 -14.79
CA GLU A 59 -2.83 12.98 -16.04
C GLU A 59 -3.89 14.06 -15.80
N ARG A 60 -4.68 13.93 -14.73
CA ARG A 60 -5.65 14.96 -14.30
C ARG A 60 -4.92 16.26 -13.91
N ALA A 61 -3.88 16.16 -13.10
CA ALA A 61 -3.07 17.30 -12.67
C ALA A 61 -2.33 17.95 -13.85
N ARG A 62 -1.83 17.18 -14.84
CA ARG A 62 -1.29 17.71 -16.10
C ARG A 62 -2.30 18.57 -16.84
N ARG A 63 -3.55 18.12 -16.91
CA ARG A 63 -4.61 18.83 -17.65
C ARG A 63 -5.11 20.08 -16.93
N TYR A 64 -5.37 19.99 -15.63
CA TYR A 64 -6.06 21.05 -14.88
C TYR A 64 -5.14 21.89 -14.00
N GLN A 65 -3.87 21.50 -13.84
CA GLN A 65 -2.89 22.20 -13.01
C GLN A 65 -3.37 22.39 -11.56
N HIS A 66 -4.09 21.39 -11.04
CA HIS A 66 -4.52 21.35 -9.65
C HIS A 66 -3.53 20.54 -8.80
N PRO A 67 -3.21 21.01 -7.59
CA PRO A 67 -2.33 20.28 -6.71
C PRO A 67 -3.05 19.04 -6.17
N PHE A 68 -2.28 17.97 -6.00
CA PHE A 68 -2.71 16.81 -5.22
C PHE A 68 -1.65 16.50 -4.17
N SER A 69 -2.06 15.80 -3.13
CA SER A 69 -1.15 15.37 -2.07
C SER A 69 -1.18 13.86 -1.90
N VAL A 70 -0.11 13.33 -1.34
CA VAL A 70 0.02 11.91 -1.00
C VAL A 70 0.52 11.80 0.43
N ALA A 71 -0.09 10.91 1.21
CA ALA A 71 0.33 10.59 2.57
C ALA A 71 0.66 9.10 2.67
N ALA A 72 1.87 8.78 3.11
CA ALA A 72 2.29 7.43 3.42
C ALA A 72 2.31 7.22 4.94
N VAL A 73 2.03 5.98 5.37
CA VAL A 73 2.06 5.54 6.75
C VAL A 73 2.80 4.22 6.81
N ASP A 74 3.84 4.14 7.63
CA ASP A 74 4.55 2.89 7.96
C ASP A 74 4.30 2.57 9.43
N LEU A 75 3.65 1.44 9.71
CA LEU A 75 3.32 1.00 11.08
C LEU A 75 4.53 0.45 11.85
N GLY A 76 5.68 0.28 11.21
CA GLY A 76 6.90 -0.28 11.76
C GLY A 76 6.97 -1.81 11.66
N SER A 77 8.08 -2.38 12.14
CA SER A 77 8.33 -3.81 12.02
C SER A 77 7.50 -4.66 13.00
N ARG A 78 7.21 -5.91 12.62
CA ARG A 78 6.56 -6.95 13.46
C ARG A 78 5.11 -6.66 13.83
N VAL A 79 4.41 -5.97 12.94
CA VAL A 79 2.99 -5.69 13.10
C VAL A 79 2.15 -6.90 12.66
N GLY A 80 1.17 -7.27 13.48
CA GLY A 80 0.21 -8.35 13.17
C GLY A 80 -1.02 -7.83 12.41
N ASP A 81 -1.74 -8.74 11.75
CA ASP A 81 -2.87 -8.40 10.88
C ASP A 81 -3.96 -7.58 11.59
N ASP A 82 -4.19 -7.79 12.88
CA ASP A 82 -5.20 -7.04 13.64
C ASP A 82 -4.87 -5.55 13.74
N LEU A 83 -3.59 -5.20 13.96
CA LEU A 83 -3.16 -3.82 13.97
C LEU A 83 -3.24 -3.21 12.58
N VAL A 84 -2.89 -3.98 11.54
CA VAL A 84 -2.99 -3.55 10.14
C VAL A 84 -4.45 -3.28 9.76
N ARG A 85 -5.40 -4.12 10.17
CA ARG A 85 -6.85 -3.88 9.99
C ARG A 85 -7.33 -2.64 10.75
N SER A 86 -6.84 -2.45 11.97
CA SER A 86 -7.19 -1.30 12.80
C SER A 86 -6.69 0.00 12.17
N ALA A 87 -5.44 0.02 11.69
CA ALA A 87 -4.89 1.15 10.94
C ALA A 87 -5.71 1.45 9.68
N ALA A 88 -6.04 0.43 8.88
CA ALA A 88 -6.88 0.61 7.69
C ALA A 88 -8.23 1.26 8.02
N THR A 89 -8.82 0.92 9.17
CA THR A 89 -10.07 1.51 9.67
C THR A 89 -9.87 2.98 10.04
N VAL A 90 -8.78 3.32 10.74
CA VAL A 90 -8.42 4.70 11.08
C VAL A 90 -8.22 5.54 9.81
N LEU A 91 -7.44 5.04 8.84
CA LEU A 91 -7.20 5.76 7.58
C LEU A 91 -8.51 6.06 6.85
N ARG A 92 -9.42 5.08 6.77
CA ARG A 92 -10.74 5.27 6.15
C ARG A 92 -11.63 6.26 6.90
N GLY A 93 -11.54 6.31 8.22
CA GLY A 93 -12.33 7.24 9.04
C GLY A 93 -11.83 8.69 8.96
N VAL A 94 -10.52 8.88 8.75
CA VAL A 94 -9.91 10.21 8.63
C VAL A 94 -10.08 10.79 7.23
N LEU A 95 -10.02 9.94 6.20
CA LEU A 95 -9.95 10.36 4.80
C LEU A 95 -11.34 10.46 4.16
N ARG A 96 -11.43 11.28 3.09
CA ARG A 96 -12.69 11.52 2.37
C ARG A 96 -13.01 10.32 1.46
N ALA A 97 -14.27 10.21 1.07
CA ALA A 97 -14.71 9.17 0.13
C ALA A 97 -14.02 9.26 -1.25
N THR A 98 -13.57 10.45 -1.65
CA THR A 98 -12.83 10.71 -2.90
C THR A 98 -11.35 10.33 -2.81
N ASP A 99 -10.83 10.21 -1.58
CA ASP A 99 -9.43 9.87 -1.36
C ASP A 99 -9.22 8.38 -1.59
N VAL A 100 -8.03 8.00 -2.05
CA VAL A 100 -7.70 6.59 -2.31
C VAL A 100 -6.72 6.10 -1.27
N VAL A 101 -7.18 5.18 -0.42
CA VAL A 101 -6.31 4.46 0.54
C VAL A 101 -5.92 3.11 -0.03
N ALA A 102 -4.64 2.82 -0.01
CA ALA A 102 -4.11 1.53 -0.40
C ALA A 102 -3.03 1.00 0.55
N ARG A 103 -2.90 -0.32 0.60
CA ARG A 103 -1.79 -1.01 1.26
C ARG A 103 -0.73 -1.35 0.20
N LEU A 104 0.50 -0.86 0.40
CA LEU A 104 1.64 -1.10 -0.50
C LEU A 104 2.43 -2.34 -0.10
N GLY A 105 2.66 -2.50 1.20
CA GLY A 105 3.48 -3.56 1.77
C GLY A 105 2.78 -4.28 2.91
N ARG A 106 3.56 -4.91 3.79
CA ARG A 106 2.99 -5.64 4.93
C ARG A 106 2.42 -4.68 5.98
N ASP A 107 3.09 -3.58 6.24
CA ASP A 107 2.81 -2.61 7.31
C ASP A 107 2.70 -1.18 6.75
N GLU A 108 2.74 -1.04 5.42
CA GLU A 108 2.83 0.22 4.71
C GLU A 108 1.53 0.54 3.97
N PHE A 109 1.02 1.74 4.23
CA PHE A 109 -0.14 2.31 3.58
C PHE A 109 0.24 3.59 2.84
N ILE A 110 -0.51 3.88 1.79
CA ILE A 110 -0.42 5.12 1.05
C ILE A 110 -1.83 5.64 0.74
N ALA A 111 -1.99 6.95 0.79
CA ALA A 111 -3.22 7.66 0.53
C ALA A 111 -2.99 8.72 -0.55
N LEU A 112 -3.72 8.65 -1.65
CA LEU A 112 -3.81 9.70 -2.66
C LEU A 112 -4.94 10.66 -2.27
N LEU A 113 -4.63 11.95 -2.23
CA LEU A 113 -5.51 13.03 -1.81
C LEU A 113 -5.67 14.01 -2.99
N PRO A 114 -6.62 13.77 -3.91
CA PRO A 114 -6.90 14.68 -5.00
C PRO A 114 -7.25 16.08 -4.49
N GLU A 115 -6.92 17.12 -5.27
CA GLU A 115 -7.29 18.51 -5.00
C GLU A 115 -6.93 18.99 -3.58
N THR A 116 -5.81 18.47 -3.04
CA THR A 116 -5.38 18.72 -1.67
C THR A 116 -4.10 19.54 -1.66
N THR A 117 -4.19 20.75 -1.11
CA THR A 117 -3.06 21.69 -0.93
C THR A 117 -2.13 21.26 0.21
N ALA A 118 -0.93 21.83 0.26
CA ALA A 118 0.04 21.57 1.33
C ALA A 118 -0.51 21.84 2.74
N ALA A 119 -1.27 22.93 2.92
CA ALA A 119 -1.89 23.25 4.20
C ALA A 119 -2.94 22.20 4.60
N SER A 120 -3.77 21.77 3.65
CA SER A 120 -4.79 20.74 3.90
C SER A 120 -4.16 19.36 4.15
N ALA A 121 -3.08 19.03 3.43
CA ALA A 121 -2.33 17.81 3.62
C ALA A 121 -1.78 17.72 5.05
N ARG A 122 -1.15 18.77 5.57
CA ARG A 122 -0.63 18.80 6.95
C ARG A 122 -1.72 18.52 7.99
N ILE A 123 -2.92 19.08 7.81
CA ILE A 123 -4.07 18.80 8.67
C ILE A 123 -4.44 17.31 8.60
N VAL A 124 -4.43 16.70 7.41
CA VAL A 124 -4.69 15.26 7.25
C VAL A 124 -3.61 14.42 7.93
N LEU A 125 -2.33 14.76 7.76
CA LEU A 125 -1.22 14.05 8.43
C LEU A 125 -1.35 14.11 9.96
N ASP A 126 -1.73 15.27 10.52
CA ASP A 126 -1.95 15.41 11.96
C ASP A 126 -3.15 14.60 12.44
N LYS A 127 -4.25 14.57 11.69
CA LYS A 127 -5.41 13.72 12.01
C LYS A 127 -5.05 12.24 11.98
N LEU A 128 -4.26 11.80 10.99
CA LEU A 128 -3.75 10.43 10.93
C LEU A 128 -2.85 10.14 12.12
N ARG A 129 -1.94 11.04 12.48
CA ARG A 129 -1.07 10.90 13.66
C ARG A 129 -1.89 10.70 14.93
N VAL A 130 -2.89 11.54 15.16
CA VAL A 130 -3.76 11.44 16.34
C VAL A 130 -4.56 10.15 16.32
N GLY A 131 -5.20 9.82 15.19
CA GLY A 131 -6.02 8.61 15.08
C GLY A 131 -5.24 7.31 15.22
N LEU A 132 -3.97 7.30 14.81
CA LEU A 132 -3.11 6.11 14.91
C LEU A 132 -2.39 6.00 16.26
N ALA A 133 -2.36 7.06 17.08
CA ALA A 133 -1.65 7.07 18.37
C ALA A 133 -2.24 6.10 19.40
N ASP A 134 -3.54 5.78 19.28
CA ASP A 134 -4.24 4.87 20.19
C ASP A 134 -4.04 3.39 19.84
N LEU A 135 -3.45 3.09 18.69
CA LEU A 135 -3.19 1.73 18.26
C LEU A 135 -2.17 1.05 19.18
N ARG A 136 -2.44 -0.22 19.53
CA ARG A 136 -1.60 -1.03 20.43
C ARG A 136 -1.12 -2.29 19.73
N MET A 137 0.15 -2.61 19.95
CA MET A 137 0.75 -3.89 19.56
C MET A 137 0.12 -5.05 20.36
N PRO A 138 0.25 -6.31 19.91
CA PRO A 138 -0.28 -7.47 20.63
C PRO A 138 0.25 -7.62 22.07
N ASP A 139 1.43 -7.08 22.36
CA ASP A 139 2.04 -7.04 23.70
C ASP A 139 1.60 -5.83 24.55
N GLY A 140 0.64 -5.04 24.07
CA GLY A 140 0.08 -3.87 24.75
C GLY A 140 0.88 -2.57 24.57
N ARG A 141 2.06 -2.60 23.96
CA ARG A 141 2.85 -1.38 23.73
C ARG A 141 2.18 -0.47 22.70
N PRO A 142 2.34 0.87 22.80
CA PRO A 142 1.90 1.79 21.75
C PRO A 142 2.53 1.45 20.39
N ALA A 143 1.74 1.52 19.32
CA ALA A 143 2.28 1.53 17.97
C ALA A 143 3.04 2.85 17.74
N THR A 144 4.11 2.81 16.93
CA THR A 144 4.92 3.99 16.59
C THR A 144 4.91 4.21 15.08
N PRO A 145 3.76 4.56 14.50
CA PRO A 145 3.65 4.76 13.07
C PRO A 145 4.45 5.99 12.63
N SER A 146 5.15 5.87 11.51
CA SER A 146 5.81 6.98 10.83
C SER A 146 4.92 7.47 9.70
N ILE A 147 4.78 8.79 9.55
CA ILE A 147 3.87 9.40 8.57
C ILE A 147 4.67 10.39 7.71
N GLY A 148 4.62 10.20 6.39
CA GLY A 148 5.31 11.04 5.42
C GLY A 148 4.32 11.60 4.40
N GLY A 149 4.45 12.87 4.03
CA GLY A 149 3.53 13.53 3.11
C GLY A 149 4.24 14.33 2.03
N VAL A 150 3.70 14.30 0.82
CA VAL A 150 4.21 15.09 -0.30
C VAL A 150 3.03 15.77 -0.99
N THR A 151 3.15 17.07 -1.23
CA THR A 151 2.21 17.81 -2.08
C THR A 151 2.86 18.10 -3.42
N PHE A 152 2.22 17.71 -4.51
CA PHE A 152 2.69 17.92 -5.87
C PHE A 152 1.99 19.17 -6.43
N LEU A 153 2.74 20.25 -6.64
CA LEU A 153 2.24 21.43 -7.36
C LEU A 153 2.31 21.25 -8.87
N ASN A 154 3.34 20.55 -9.32
CA ASN A 154 3.49 20.08 -10.68
C ASN A 154 3.32 18.56 -10.70
N PRO A 155 2.72 18.00 -11.76
CA PRO A 155 2.57 16.55 -11.87
C PRO A 155 3.93 15.88 -12.08
N PRO A 156 4.24 14.78 -11.35
CA PRO A 156 5.44 14.00 -11.61
C PRO A 156 5.38 13.28 -12.97
N HIS A 157 6.50 12.75 -13.43
CA HIS A 157 6.55 12.03 -14.70
C HIS A 157 5.90 10.66 -14.62
N ALA A 158 6.04 10.00 -13.46
CA ALA A 158 5.57 8.66 -13.22
C ALA A 158 5.18 8.44 -11.74
N VAL A 159 4.41 7.38 -11.47
CA VAL A 159 3.96 7.03 -10.11
C VAL A 159 5.14 6.69 -9.20
N GLU A 160 6.22 6.16 -9.77
CA GLU A 160 7.43 5.78 -9.05
C GLU A 160 8.09 6.98 -8.37
N GLU A 161 7.95 8.19 -8.94
CA GLU A 161 8.43 9.43 -8.31
C GLU A 161 7.60 9.79 -7.08
N ILE A 162 6.29 9.51 -7.11
CA ILE A 162 5.41 9.70 -5.95
C ILE A 162 5.87 8.81 -4.82
N VAL A 163 6.03 7.50 -5.09
CA VAL A 163 6.44 6.50 -4.09
C VAL A 163 7.79 6.86 -3.49
N ARG A 164 8.79 7.15 -4.35
CA ARG A 164 10.13 7.55 -3.90
C ARG A 164 10.09 8.81 -3.02
N ALA A 165 9.36 9.84 -3.44
CA ALA A 165 9.26 11.08 -2.66
C ALA A 165 8.59 10.86 -1.30
N THR A 166 7.60 9.96 -1.21
CA THR A 166 6.97 9.61 0.07
C THR A 166 7.87 8.76 0.95
N ASP A 167 8.67 7.85 0.39
CA ASP A 167 9.61 7.01 1.16
C ASP A 167 10.67 7.86 1.85
N GLU A 168 11.17 8.91 1.20
CA GLU A 168 12.08 9.88 1.81
C GLU A 168 11.44 10.58 3.02
N ARG A 169 10.16 10.93 2.94
CA ARG A 169 9.43 11.56 4.06
C ARG A 169 9.19 10.58 5.19
N ILE A 170 8.95 9.30 4.90
CA ILE A 170 8.86 8.24 5.91
C ILE A 170 10.21 8.07 6.61
N ALA A 171 11.32 8.05 5.87
CA ALA A 171 12.66 7.95 6.44
C ALA A 171 12.97 9.12 7.38
N GLU A 172 12.58 10.34 7.00
CA GLU A 172 12.70 11.54 7.83
C GLU A 172 11.80 11.47 9.09
N ALA A 173 10.55 11.02 8.93
CA ALA A 173 9.62 10.84 10.05
C ALA A 173 10.11 9.78 11.05
N LYS A 174 10.76 8.71 10.58
CA LYS A 174 11.40 7.71 11.45
C LYS A 174 12.50 8.31 12.32
N GLY A 175 13.25 9.29 11.80
CA GLY A 175 14.32 9.97 12.53
C GLY A 175 13.82 10.98 13.57
N THR A 176 12.71 11.66 13.30
CA THR A 176 12.18 12.73 14.15
C THR A 176 11.06 12.30 15.09
N GLY A 177 10.36 11.19 14.78
CA GLY A 177 9.15 10.75 15.48
C GLY A 177 7.93 11.63 15.21
N LEU A 178 8.01 12.59 14.29
CA LEU A 178 6.93 13.50 13.90
C LEU A 178 6.59 13.30 12.41
N PRO A 179 5.37 13.66 11.98
CA PRO A 179 5.03 13.64 10.56
C PRO A 179 5.96 14.57 9.77
N SER A 180 6.51 14.08 8.66
CA SER A 180 7.28 14.92 7.72
C SER A 180 6.42 15.25 6.50
N HIS A 181 6.50 16.50 6.03
CA HIS A 181 5.77 16.96 4.85
C HIS A 181 6.63 17.89 4.00
N VAL A 182 6.59 17.71 2.68
CA VAL A 182 7.24 18.62 1.72
C VAL A 182 6.31 18.97 0.57
N THR A 183 6.51 20.15 0.00
CA THR A 183 5.93 20.53 -1.29
C THR A 183 6.94 20.23 -2.39
N TRP A 184 6.56 19.39 -3.34
CA TRP A 184 7.37 19.01 -4.49
C TRP A 184 7.10 19.96 -5.67
N ASN A 185 8.18 20.53 -6.20
CA ASN A 185 8.12 21.54 -7.26
C ASN A 185 8.67 21.06 -8.61
N GLY A 186 9.06 19.79 -8.74
CA GLY A 186 9.82 19.30 -9.89
C GLY A 186 11.30 19.16 -9.55
N GLY A 187 11.84 17.94 -9.66
CA GLY A 187 13.28 17.77 -9.85
C GLY A 187 13.59 18.13 -11.29
N VAL A 188 14.56 19.02 -11.49
CA VAL A 188 15.18 19.27 -12.81
C VAL A 188 15.83 18.00 -13.31
#